data_AF-A0A2X1AF77-F1
#
_entry.id   AF-A0A2X1AF77-F1
#
_cell.length_a   1.000
_cell.length_b   1.000
_cell.length_c   1.000
_cell.angle_alpha   90.00
_cell.angle_beta   90.00
_cell.angle_gamma   90.00
#
_symmetry.space_group_name_H-M   'P 1'
#
loop_
_entity.id
_entity.type
_entity.pdbx_description
1 polymer ?
#
loop_
_entity_poly.entity_id
_entity_poly.type
_entity_poly.pdbx_seq_one_letter_code
_entity_poly.pdbx_strand_id
1 'polypeptide(L)'
;MTDKAEASAEETPFRWRNCRADIEAWRHSITVELYLNDVVLPALETIATKAVRVGQSDIPGAPFAQGDLEMVLTEAKLAFGLSIQSIWERQFRAYLKTCARELRPDAGLEDKLEKASWSELTARFGTLRGIRLEAFPSYPALDTLHHLGNACRHGDGDSAKQLARRCPDLWRTYPPMSDVFGAIDPPAKTVALIDLPVARLQEFVAAVAAFWRDAGYIYNESLESKSEHLERHLEQERRERMWRPTAALAITARR
;
A
#
# COMPACT_ATOMS: atom_id res chain seq x y z
N MET A 1 -32.30 -21.41 16.01
CA MET A 1 -31.68 -20.54 17.05
C MET A 1 -30.31 -19.99 16.62
N THR A 2 -29.68 -20.59 15.61
CA THR A 2 -28.44 -20.15 14.93
C THR A 2 -28.61 -18.90 14.06
N ASP A 3 -29.70 -18.81 13.26
CA ASP A 3 -29.91 -17.69 12.32
C ASP A 3 -29.96 -16.29 12.95
N LYS A 4 -30.44 -16.18 14.21
CA LYS A 4 -30.56 -14.88 14.90
C LYS A 4 -29.22 -14.37 15.45
N ALA A 5 -28.31 -15.27 15.78
CA ALA A 5 -26.99 -14.94 16.33
C ALA A 5 -26.00 -14.59 15.21
N GLU A 6 -26.11 -15.24 14.04
CA GLU A 6 -25.32 -14.89 12.85
C GLU A 6 -25.74 -13.52 12.29
N ALA A 7 -27.05 -13.25 12.18
CA ALA A 7 -27.54 -11.94 11.73
C ALA A 7 -27.11 -10.77 12.64
N SER A 8 -27.04 -10.98 13.96
CA SER A 8 -26.61 -9.90 14.88
C SER A 8 -25.10 -9.64 14.84
N ALA A 9 -24.28 -10.65 14.48
CA ALA A 9 -22.83 -10.49 14.36
C ALA A 9 -22.43 -9.74 13.08
N GLU A 10 -23.26 -9.82 12.03
CA GLU A 10 -23.08 -9.07 10.79
C GLU A 10 -23.37 -7.57 10.95
N GLU A 11 -24.20 -7.18 11.91
CA GLU A 11 -24.53 -5.76 12.15
C GLU A 11 -23.64 -5.10 13.21
N THR A 12 -22.99 -5.90 14.08
CA THR A 12 -22.18 -5.37 15.17
C THR A 12 -20.80 -4.92 14.67
N PRO A 13 -20.39 -3.66 14.89
CA PRO A 13 -19.06 -3.18 14.50
C PRO A 13 -17.95 -3.99 15.15
N PHE A 14 -16.93 -4.33 14.37
CA PHE A 14 -15.70 -4.91 14.88
C PHE A 14 -14.99 -3.91 15.80
N ARG A 15 -14.47 -4.41 16.91
CA ARG A 15 -13.65 -3.65 17.86
C ARG A 15 -12.37 -4.41 18.15
N TRP A 16 -11.29 -3.68 18.35
CA TRP A 16 -10.02 -4.25 18.82
C TRP A 16 -9.61 -3.64 20.16
N ARG A 17 -8.60 -4.24 20.80
CA ARG A 17 -8.00 -3.64 21.99
C ARG A 17 -7.13 -2.45 21.58
N ASN A 18 -7.56 -1.25 21.96
CA ASN A 18 -6.81 -0.02 21.71
C ASN A 18 -5.49 -0.02 22.49
N CYS A 19 -4.46 0.59 21.88
CA CYS A 19 -3.17 0.86 22.52
C CYS A 19 -2.57 2.16 21.97
N ARG A 20 -1.41 2.57 22.49
CA ARG A 20 -0.77 3.84 22.11
C ARG A 20 -0.48 3.96 20.61
N ALA A 21 -0.27 2.83 19.93
CA ALA A 21 -0.01 2.78 18.50
C ALA A 21 -1.16 3.41 17.68
N ASP A 22 -2.40 3.27 18.14
CA ASP A 22 -3.58 3.82 17.46
C ASP A 22 -3.61 5.35 17.52
N ILE A 23 -3.15 5.90 18.64
CA ILE A 23 -3.00 7.34 18.80
C ILE A 23 -1.86 7.82 17.91
N GLU A 24 -0.69 7.17 17.93
CA GLU A 24 0.49 7.59 17.14
C GLU A 24 0.25 7.53 15.62
N ALA A 25 -0.63 6.63 15.16
CA ALA A 25 -0.90 6.41 13.74
C ALA A 25 -1.74 7.51 13.06
N TRP A 26 -2.33 8.44 13.82
CA TRP A 26 -3.31 9.42 13.31
C TRP A 26 -2.82 10.29 12.13
N ARG A 27 -1.50 10.52 12.03
CA ARG A 27 -0.90 11.34 10.96
C ARG A 27 -0.45 10.55 9.75
N HIS A 28 -0.45 9.21 9.80
CA HIS A 28 0.20 8.42 8.76
C HIS A 28 -0.46 8.57 7.38
N SER A 29 -1.79 8.68 7.33
CA SER A 29 -2.53 9.01 6.10
C SER A 29 -2.12 10.37 5.54
N ILE A 30 -2.14 11.40 6.37
CA ILE A 30 -1.78 12.78 6.00
C ILE A 30 -0.35 12.82 5.45
N THR A 31 0.60 12.17 6.15
CA THR A 31 2.01 12.16 5.74
C THR A 31 2.19 11.58 4.34
N VAL A 32 1.52 10.47 4.01
CA VAL A 32 1.69 9.83 2.69
C VAL A 32 0.97 10.61 1.59
N GLU A 33 -0.18 11.22 1.90
CA GLU A 33 -0.94 12.07 0.96
C GLU A 33 -0.16 13.35 0.63
N LEU A 34 0.42 14.02 1.63
CA LEU A 34 1.31 15.18 1.42
C LEU A 34 2.56 14.79 0.64
N TYR A 35 3.16 13.63 0.93
CA TYR A 35 4.32 13.17 0.15
C TYR A 35 3.99 13.00 -1.34
N LEU A 36 2.81 12.45 -1.66
CA LEU A 36 2.35 12.34 -3.04
C LEU A 36 2.16 13.73 -3.69
N ASN A 37 1.35 14.57 -3.06
CA ASN A 37 0.87 15.81 -3.65
C ASN A 37 1.95 16.90 -3.72
N ASP A 38 2.81 16.97 -2.71
CA ASP A 38 3.76 18.07 -2.57
C ASP A 38 5.17 17.69 -3.05
N VAL A 39 5.46 16.40 -3.22
CA VAL A 39 6.80 15.91 -3.62
C VAL A 39 6.75 15.07 -4.89
N VAL A 40 6.00 13.98 -4.90
CA VAL A 40 6.04 13.01 -6.01
C VAL A 40 5.46 13.61 -7.29
N LEU A 41 4.22 14.11 -7.26
CA LEU A 41 3.55 14.63 -8.45
C LEU A 41 4.27 15.84 -9.05
N PRO A 42 4.68 16.86 -8.28
CA PRO A 42 5.39 18.02 -8.83
C PRO A 42 6.74 17.65 -9.44
N ALA A 43 7.48 16.71 -8.84
CA ALA A 43 8.76 16.26 -9.38
C ALA A 43 8.59 15.54 -10.73
N LEU A 44 7.60 14.65 -10.84
CA LEU A 44 7.31 13.93 -12.08
C LEU A 44 6.83 14.88 -13.19
N GLU A 45 5.96 15.83 -12.86
CA GLU A 45 5.47 16.85 -13.79
C GLU A 45 6.62 17.73 -14.31
N THR A 46 7.55 18.11 -13.44
CA THR A 46 8.73 18.90 -13.82
C THR A 46 9.59 18.17 -14.85
N ILE A 47 9.87 16.87 -14.62
CA ILE A 47 10.66 16.05 -15.55
C ILE A 47 9.92 15.88 -16.88
N ALA A 48 8.62 15.54 -16.84
CA ALA A 48 7.81 15.34 -18.03
C ALA A 48 7.70 16.62 -18.88
N THR A 49 7.45 17.77 -18.25
CA THR A 49 7.39 19.07 -18.93
C THR A 49 8.73 19.43 -19.58
N LYS A 50 9.84 19.10 -18.91
CA LYS A 50 11.17 19.30 -19.48
C LYS A 50 11.42 18.40 -20.71
N ALA A 51 10.99 17.14 -20.66
CA ALA A 51 11.12 16.20 -21.77
C ALA A 51 10.38 16.72 -23.02
N VAL A 52 9.12 17.15 -22.87
CA VAL A 52 8.32 17.73 -23.95
C VAL A 52 8.99 18.96 -24.55
N ARG A 53 9.47 19.88 -23.70
CA ARG A 53 10.10 21.12 -24.15
C ARG A 53 11.39 20.87 -24.94
N VAL A 54 12.22 19.92 -24.49
CA VAL A 54 13.44 19.55 -25.19
C VAL A 54 13.13 18.89 -26.52
N GLY A 55 12.13 17.99 -26.56
CA GLY A 55 11.68 17.34 -27.79
C GLY A 55 11.15 18.29 -28.86
N GLN A 56 10.61 19.45 -28.45
CA GLN A 56 10.13 20.50 -29.35
C GLN A 56 11.21 21.48 -29.81
N SER A 57 12.47 21.30 -29.40
CA SER A 57 13.55 22.22 -29.76
C SER A 57 14.22 21.86 -31.09
N ASP A 58 14.69 22.86 -31.83
CA ASP A 58 15.37 22.69 -33.12
C ASP A 58 16.84 22.26 -33.00
N ILE A 59 17.28 21.85 -31.80
CA ILE A 59 18.67 21.45 -31.56
C ILE A 59 18.88 20.05 -32.15
N PRO A 60 19.95 19.79 -32.93
CA PRO A 60 20.18 18.47 -33.55
C PRO A 60 20.20 17.29 -32.57
N GLY A 61 20.54 17.53 -31.29
CA GLY A 61 20.53 16.53 -30.22
C GLY A 61 19.22 16.41 -29.43
N ALA A 62 18.19 17.17 -29.76
CA ALA A 62 16.92 17.24 -29.03
C ALA A 62 16.23 15.87 -28.87
N PRO A 63 16.14 15.00 -29.89
CA PRO A 63 15.51 13.69 -29.74
C PRO A 63 16.22 12.78 -28.73
N PHE A 64 17.55 12.81 -28.70
CA PHE A 64 18.34 12.03 -27.75
C PHE A 64 18.14 12.53 -26.32
N ALA A 65 18.19 13.85 -26.14
CA ALA A 65 17.99 14.48 -24.84
C ALA A 65 16.56 14.28 -24.31
N GLN A 66 15.55 14.24 -25.18
CA GLN A 66 14.20 13.83 -24.80
C GLN A 66 14.18 12.37 -24.32
N GLY A 67 14.78 11.45 -25.08
CA GLY A 67 14.86 10.03 -24.68
C GLY A 67 15.55 9.82 -23.33
N ASP A 68 16.64 10.56 -23.06
CA ASP A 68 17.31 10.54 -21.76
C ASP A 68 16.38 11.00 -20.62
N LEU A 69 15.58 12.05 -20.84
CA LEU A 69 14.62 12.53 -19.84
C LEU A 69 13.46 11.56 -19.62
N GLU A 70 13.03 10.82 -20.65
CA GLU A 70 12.02 9.77 -20.54
C GLU A 70 12.54 8.55 -19.75
N MET A 71 13.82 8.21 -19.90
CA MET A 71 14.48 7.20 -19.05
C MET A 71 14.55 7.68 -17.59
N VAL A 72 14.97 8.93 -17.36
CA VAL A 72 14.97 9.53 -16.01
C VAL A 72 13.57 9.52 -15.40
N LEU A 73 12.53 9.82 -16.19
CA LEU A 73 11.15 9.78 -15.73
C LEU A 73 10.73 8.36 -15.31
N THR A 74 11.14 7.35 -16.07
CA THR A 74 10.85 5.93 -15.76
C THR A 74 11.50 5.53 -14.43
N GLU A 75 12.79 5.82 -14.27
CA GLU A 75 13.54 5.54 -13.03
C GLU A 75 12.98 6.32 -11.83
N ALA A 76 12.60 7.59 -12.03
CA ALA A 76 11.99 8.41 -10.98
C ALA A 76 10.69 7.77 -10.45
N LYS A 77 9.82 7.24 -11.33
CA LYS A 77 8.59 6.56 -10.90
C LYS A 77 8.90 5.31 -10.06
N LEU A 78 9.88 4.49 -10.46
CA LEU A 78 10.30 3.32 -9.68
C LEU A 78 10.88 3.72 -8.31
N ALA A 79 11.72 4.76 -8.28
CA ALA A 79 12.27 5.31 -7.05
C ALA A 79 11.18 5.83 -6.11
N PHE A 80 10.16 6.52 -6.63
CA PHE A 80 9.01 6.95 -5.84
C PHE A 80 8.13 5.79 -5.37
N GLY A 81 7.93 4.75 -6.19
CA GLY A 81 7.26 3.52 -5.74
C GLY A 81 7.98 2.88 -4.56
N LEU A 82 9.31 2.79 -4.64
CA LEU A 82 10.16 2.28 -3.56
C LEU A 82 10.11 3.16 -2.30
N SER A 83 10.09 4.49 -2.45
CA SER A 83 10.02 5.40 -1.30
C SER A 83 8.66 5.33 -0.60
N ILE A 84 7.55 5.24 -1.34
CA ILE A 84 6.20 5.03 -0.80
C ILE A 84 6.15 3.71 -0.03
N GLN A 85 6.65 2.62 -0.62
CA GLN A 85 6.73 1.33 0.05
C GLN A 85 7.56 1.40 1.34
N SER A 86 8.68 2.11 1.31
CA SER A 86 9.54 2.31 2.49
C SER A 86 8.86 3.12 3.59
N ILE A 87 8.06 4.14 3.23
CA ILE A 87 7.25 4.91 4.20
C ILE A 87 6.22 4.00 4.86
N TRP A 88 5.44 3.28 4.05
CA TRP A 88 4.43 2.34 4.53
C TRP A 88 5.02 1.29 5.48
N GLU A 89 6.09 0.62 5.08
CA GLU A 89 6.69 -0.45 5.87
C GLU A 89 7.21 0.04 7.21
N ARG A 90 7.85 1.22 7.25
CA ARG A 90 8.31 1.82 8.51
C ARG A 90 7.14 2.16 9.44
N GLN A 91 6.09 2.77 8.91
CA GLN A 91 4.88 3.09 9.69
C GLN A 91 4.24 1.80 10.24
N PHE A 92 4.06 0.79 9.40
CA PHE A 92 3.41 -0.46 9.78
C PHE A 92 4.24 -1.26 10.80
N ARG A 93 5.56 -1.37 10.60
CA ARG A 93 6.44 -2.03 11.58
C ARG A 93 6.46 -1.28 12.91
N ALA A 94 6.57 0.04 12.90
CA ALA A 94 6.54 0.85 14.13
C ALA A 94 5.22 0.66 14.89
N TYR A 95 4.10 0.71 14.16
CA TYR A 95 2.77 0.44 14.71
C TYR A 95 2.70 -0.96 15.35
N LEU A 96 3.15 -2.00 14.65
CA LEU A 96 3.16 -3.38 15.17
C LEU A 96 4.08 -3.56 16.38
N LYS A 97 5.25 -2.92 16.41
CA LYS A 97 6.16 -2.97 17.57
C LYS A 97 5.48 -2.37 18.80
N THR A 98 4.85 -1.20 18.67
CA THR A 98 4.08 -0.60 19.77
C THR A 98 2.90 -1.47 20.19
N CYS A 99 2.17 -2.07 19.24
CA CYS A 99 1.09 -3.03 19.53
C CYS A 99 1.61 -4.24 20.31
N ALA A 100 2.72 -4.84 19.88
CA ALA A 100 3.31 -6.00 20.52
C ALA A 100 3.70 -5.70 21.97
N ARG A 101 4.36 -4.57 22.21
CA ARG A 101 4.80 -4.15 23.54
C ARG A 101 3.64 -3.96 24.52
N GLU A 102 2.52 -3.41 24.08
CA GLU A 102 1.39 -3.09 24.98
C GLU A 102 0.33 -4.19 25.06
N LEU A 103 0.10 -4.93 23.97
CA LEU A 103 -0.93 -5.96 23.91
C LEU A 103 -0.40 -7.36 24.25
N ARG A 104 0.91 -7.61 24.10
CA ARG A 104 1.59 -8.89 24.35
C ARG A 104 3.03 -8.70 24.90
N PRO A 105 3.22 -8.02 26.04
CA PRO A 105 4.54 -7.69 26.58
C PRO A 105 5.43 -8.92 26.81
N ASP A 106 4.86 -10.05 27.24
CA ASP A 106 5.62 -11.25 27.61
C ASP A 106 6.01 -12.14 26.41
N ALA A 107 5.62 -11.77 25.18
CA ALA A 107 5.78 -12.64 24.02
C ALA A 107 7.12 -12.44 23.27
N GLY A 108 7.95 -11.46 23.66
CA GLY A 108 9.23 -11.16 23.01
C GLY A 108 9.08 -10.90 21.50
N LEU A 109 7.98 -10.28 21.09
CA LEU A 109 7.61 -10.10 19.68
C LEU A 109 8.27 -8.88 19.05
N GLU A 110 8.71 -7.91 19.84
CA GLU A 110 9.23 -6.63 19.36
C GLU A 110 10.48 -6.81 18.47
N ASP A 111 11.47 -7.56 18.94
CA ASP A 111 12.72 -7.82 18.18
C ASP A 111 12.46 -8.65 16.92
N LYS A 112 11.47 -9.55 16.98
CA LYS A 112 11.09 -10.41 15.84
C LYS A 112 10.44 -9.60 14.71
N LEU A 113 9.76 -8.50 15.03
CA LEU A 113 9.10 -7.64 14.04
C LEU A 113 10.08 -6.80 13.21
N GLU A 114 11.30 -6.59 13.69
CA GLU A 114 12.30 -5.80 12.97
C GLU A 114 12.77 -6.48 11.69
N LYS A 115 12.92 -7.80 11.74
CA LYS A 115 13.40 -8.63 10.62
C LYS A 115 12.32 -9.50 10.00
N ALA A 116 11.08 -9.37 10.48
CA ALA A 116 9.95 -10.16 9.97
C ALA A 116 9.76 -9.92 8.46
N SER A 117 9.58 -11.01 7.73
CA SER A 117 9.07 -11.02 6.37
C SER A 117 7.64 -10.46 6.31
N TRP A 118 7.16 -10.13 5.11
CA TRP A 118 5.81 -9.60 4.92
C TRP A 118 4.69 -10.55 5.35
N SER A 119 4.83 -11.84 5.09
CA SER A 119 3.91 -12.88 5.56
C SER A 119 3.92 -12.99 7.09
N GLU A 120 5.06 -12.79 7.73
CA GLU A 120 5.14 -12.72 9.19
C GLU A 120 4.48 -11.45 9.72
N LEU A 121 4.69 -10.29 9.12
CA LEU A 121 4.06 -9.03 9.54
C LEU A 121 2.53 -9.10 9.46
N THR A 122 1.98 -9.60 8.35
CA THR A 122 0.54 -9.79 8.15
C THR A 122 -0.06 -10.74 9.18
N ALA A 123 0.59 -11.89 9.43
CA ALA A 123 0.17 -12.84 10.45
C ALA A 123 0.22 -12.25 11.88
N ARG A 124 1.26 -11.46 12.18
CA ARG A 124 1.41 -10.79 13.48
C ARG A 124 0.36 -9.70 13.68
N PHE A 125 0.03 -8.94 12.64
CA PHE A 125 -1.09 -8.00 12.68
C PHE A 125 -2.39 -8.71 13.07
N GLY A 126 -2.71 -9.83 12.41
CA GLY A 126 -3.87 -10.67 12.75
C GLY A 126 -3.88 -11.10 14.22
N THR A 127 -2.75 -11.62 14.70
CA THR A 127 -2.61 -12.04 16.10
C THR A 127 -2.80 -10.89 17.11
N LEU A 128 -2.27 -9.70 16.79
CA LEU A 128 -2.29 -8.55 17.70
C LEU A 128 -3.64 -7.82 17.69
N ARG A 129 -4.27 -7.70 16.53
CA ARG A 129 -5.48 -6.89 16.32
C ARG A 129 -6.77 -7.69 16.22
N GLY A 130 -6.69 -9.01 16.09
CA GLY A 130 -7.87 -9.86 15.99
C GLY A 130 -8.61 -9.77 14.65
N ILE A 131 -8.02 -9.11 13.65
CA ILE A 131 -8.53 -9.01 12.28
C ILE A 131 -7.37 -9.19 11.31
N ARG A 132 -7.58 -9.95 10.24
CA ARG A 132 -6.57 -10.19 9.20
C ARG A 132 -6.31 -8.91 8.41
N LEU A 133 -5.05 -8.65 8.03
CA LEU A 133 -4.74 -7.48 7.19
C LEU A 133 -5.46 -7.60 5.84
N GLU A 134 -5.63 -8.82 5.37
CA GLU A 134 -6.30 -9.23 4.14
C GLU A 134 -7.81 -8.93 4.13
N ALA A 135 -8.40 -8.64 5.28
CA ALA A 135 -9.80 -8.22 5.37
C ALA A 135 -10.00 -6.75 4.97
N PHE A 136 -8.93 -5.95 4.94
CA PHE A 136 -9.00 -4.53 4.57
C PHE A 136 -9.07 -4.38 3.04
N PRO A 137 -9.95 -3.51 2.50
CA PRO A 137 -10.06 -3.28 1.06
C PRO A 137 -8.77 -2.79 0.41
N SER A 138 -7.91 -2.10 1.17
CA SER A 138 -6.61 -1.61 0.71
C SER A 138 -5.56 -2.71 0.55
N TYR A 139 -5.77 -3.91 1.12
CA TYR A 139 -4.76 -4.96 1.17
C TYR A 139 -4.20 -5.35 -0.21
N PRO A 140 -5.00 -5.59 -1.27
CA PRO A 140 -4.47 -5.98 -2.57
C PRO A 140 -3.45 -4.98 -3.13
N ALA A 141 -3.69 -3.68 -2.95
CA ALA A 141 -2.78 -2.63 -3.38
C ALA A 141 -1.53 -2.54 -2.49
N LEU A 142 -1.67 -2.69 -1.17
CA LEU A 142 -0.55 -2.73 -0.22
C LEU A 142 0.38 -3.93 -0.46
N ASP A 143 -0.21 -5.07 -0.79
CA ASP A 143 0.51 -6.30 -1.08
C ASP A 143 1.28 -6.19 -2.41
N THR A 144 0.64 -5.62 -3.44
CA THR A 144 1.33 -5.26 -4.69
C THR A 144 2.46 -4.26 -4.46
N LEU A 145 2.23 -3.21 -3.65
CA LEU A 145 3.25 -2.22 -3.27
C LEU A 145 4.46 -2.89 -2.60
N HIS A 146 4.23 -3.84 -1.69
CA HIS A 146 5.31 -4.60 -1.05
C HIS A 146 6.17 -5.35 -2.09
N HIS A 147 5.55 -6.08 -3.02
CA HIS A 147 6.28 -6.78 -4.07
C HIS A 147 7.02 -5.84 -5.02
N LEU A 148 6.42 -4.70 -5.36
CA LEU A 148 7.08 -3.67 -6.15
C LEU A 148 8.33 -3.14 -5.43
N GLY A 149 8.23 -2.75 -4.17
CA GLY A 149 9.37 -2.26 -3.40
C GLY A 149 10.49 -3.29 -3.30
N ASN A 150 10.17 -4.57 -3.06
CA ASN A 150 11.18 -5.63 -3.04
C ASN A 150 11.84 -5.84 -4.42
N ALA A 151 11.05 -5.81 -5.50
CA ALA A 151 11.57 -5.92 -6.85
C ALA A 151 12.51 -4.76 -7.18
N CYS A 152 12.16 -3.52 -6.81
CA CYS A 152 13.02 -2.36 -6.99
C CYS A 152 14.34 -2.46 -6.20
N ARG A 153 14.35 -3.10 -5.02
CA ARG A 153 15.58 -3.27 -4.20
C ARG A 153 16.47 -4.41 -4.65
N HIS A 154 15.88 -5.52 -5.07
CA HIS A 154 16.57 -6.80 -5.24
C HIS A 154 16.62 -7.28 -6.70
N GLY A 155 15.98 -6.56 -7.63
CA GLY A 155 15.94 -6.92 -9.04
C GLY A 155 15.00 -8.10 -9.33
N ASP A 156 15.38 -8.94 -10.28
CA ASP A 156 14.55 -9.98 -10.93
C ASP A 156 14.27 -11.24 -10.08
N GLY A 157 14.18 -11.07 -8.76
CA GLY A 157 13.87 -12.14 -7.81
C GLY A 157 12.40 -12.57 -7.80
N ASP A 158 12.01 -13.35 -6.79
CA ASP A 158 10.67 -13.91 -6.72
C ASP A 158 9.55 -12.85 -6.58
N SER A 159 9.85 -11.70 -5.97
CA SER A 159 8.89 -10.58 -5.93
C SER A 159 8.60 -10.02 -7.32
N ALA A 160 9.61 -9.90 -8.20
CA ALA A 160 9.41 -9.48 -9.59
C ALA A 160 8.56 -10.50 -10.36
N LYS A 161 8.82 -11.80 -10.18
CA LYS A 161 8.01 -12.88 -10.79
C LYS A 161 6.55 -12.85 -10.33
N GLN A 162 6.31 -12.62 -9.04
CA GLN A 162 4.95 -12.52 -8.51
C GLN A 162 4.23 -11.28 -9.04
N LEU A 163 4.92 -10.14 -9.07
CA LEU A 163 4.40 -8.89 -9.61
C LEU A 163 4.06 -9.05 -11.11
N ALA A 164 4.92 -9.72 -11.90
CA ALA A 164 4.69 -9.98 -13.34
C ALA A 164 3.47 -10.85 -13.63
N ARG A 165 3.09 -11.73 -12.70
CA ARG A 165 1.89 -12.58 -12.79
C ARG A 165 0.63 -11.83 -12.39
N ARG A 166 0.70 -10.99 -11.36
CA ARG A 166 -0.46 -10.34 -10.74
C ARG A 166 -0.82 -9.01 -11.37
N CYS A 167 0.19 -8.25 -11.78
CA CYS A 167 0.05 -6.92 -12.37
C CYS A 167 0.83 -6.87 -13.69
N PRO A 168 0.44 -7.68 -14.70
CA PRO A 168 1.15 -7.73 -15.98
C PRO A 168 1.14 -6.37 -16.71
N ASP A 169 0.19 -5.49 -16.37
CA ASP A 169 0.03 -4.12 -16.84
C ASP A 169 1.18 -3.18 -16.43
N LEU A 170 1.99 -3.57 -15.44
CA LEU A 170 3.17 -2.80 -15.03
C LEU A 170 4.36 -2.96 -15.99
N TRP A 171 4.32 -3.89 -16.94
CA TRP A 171 5.40 -4.10 -17.92
C TRP A 171 5.05 -3.45 -19.25
N ARG A 172 6.04 -2.80 -19.87
CA ARG A 172 5.89 -2.34 -21.26
C ARG A 172 5.55 -3.52 -22.16
N THR A 173 4.47 -3.39 -22.91
CA THR A 173 4.14 -4.33 -23.98
C THR A 173 4.80 -3.81 -25.25
N TYR A 174 5.80 -4.52 -25.73
CA TYR A 174 6.37 -4.24 -27.05
C TYR A 174 5.47 -4.89 -28.11
N PRO A 175 5.06 -4.15 -29.16
CA PRO A 175 4.40 -4.78 -30.29
C PRO A 175 5.34 -5.85 -30.88
N PRO A 176 4.80 -6.98 -31.36
CA PRO A 176 5.63 -7.99 -32.02
C PRO A 176 6.41 -7.31 -33.15
N MET A 177 7.74 -7.42 -33.14
CA MET A 177 8.54 -6.95 -34.26
C MET A 177 8.13 -7.72 -35.51
N SER A 178 7.99 -7.01 -36.63
CA SER A 178 7.56 -7.61 -37.90
C SER A 178 8.44 -8.81 -38.28
N ASP A 179 7.84 -9.79 -38.95
CA ASP A 179 8.45 -11.05 -39.41
C ASP A 179 9.79 -10.92 -40.19
N VAL A 180 10.16 -9.69 -40.59
CA VAL A 180 11.43 -9.32 -41.23
C VAL A 180 12.65 -9.72 -40.39
N PHE A 181 12.55 -9.78 -39.07
CA PHE A 181 13.65 -10.18 -38.17
C PHE A 181 13.52 -11.60 -37.59
N GLY A 182 12.53 -12.38 -38.07
CA GLY A 182 12.15 -13.66 -37.47
C GLY A 182 11.35 -13.49 -36.17
N ALA A 183 10.72 -14.58 -35.71
CA ALA A 183 10.00 -14.57 -34.43
C ALA A 183 11.01 -14.41 -33.28
N ILE A 184 11.13 -13.19 -32.76
CA ILE A 184 11.90 -12.91 -31.55
C ILE A 184 10.94 -13.11 -30.37
N ASP A 185 11.28 -14.01 -29.46
CA ASP A 185 10.53 -14.17 -28.21
C ASP A 185 10.40 -12.82 -27.49
N PRO A 186 9.23 -12.50 -26.90
CA PRO A 186 9.07 -11.26 -26.17
C PRO A 186 10.14 -11.17 -25.07
N PRO A 187 10.70 -9.96 -24.83
CA PRO A 187 11.75 -9.80 -23.84
C PRO A 187 11.28 -10.29 -22.47
N ALA A 188 12.18 -10.95 -21.73
CA ALA A 188 11.89 -11.40 -20.38
C ALA A 188 11.40 -10.22 -19.53
N LYS A 189 10.34 -10.43 -18.74
CA LYS A 189 9.77 -9.41 -17.85
C LYS A 189 10.72 -9.12 -16.68
N THR A 190 11.72 -8.28 -16.93
CA THR A 190 12.67 -7.81 -15.91
C THR A 190 12.17 -6.53 -15.23
N VAL A 191 12.73 -6.19 -14.07
CA VAL A 191 12.45 -4.95 -13.33
C VAL A 191 12.80 -3.72 -14.16
N ALA A 192 13.84 -3.80 -14.99
CA ALA A 192 14.25 -2.73 -15.91
C ALA A 192 13.19 -2.38 -16.97
N LEU A 193 12.21 -3.27 -17.19
CA LEU A 193 11.11 -3.06 -18.16
C LEU A 193 9.79 -2.65 -17.48
N ILE A 194 9.80 -2.41 -16.17
CA ILE A 194 8.63 -1.89 -15.47
C ILE A 194 8.39 -0.44 -15.92
N ASP A 195 7.18 -0.16 -16.37
CA ASP A 195 6.69 1.18 -16.64
C ASP A 195 5.54 1.47 -15.70
N LEU A 196 5.90 1.92 -14.50
CA LEU A 196 4.95 2.17 -13.43
C LEU A 196 4.12 3.43 -13.76
N PRO A 197 2.80 3.34 -13.99
CA PRO A 197 1.99 4.53 -14.26
C PRO A 197 1.89 5.44 -13.03
N VAL A 198 1.76 6.75 -13.24
CA VAL A 198 1.52 7.71 -12.15
C VAL A 198 0.24 7.36 -11.37
N ALA A 199 -0.79 6.90 -12.07
CA ALA A 199 -2.03 6.43 -11.46
C ALA A 199 -1.80 5.28 -10.45
N ARG A 200 -0.81 4.39 -10.69
CA ARG A 200 -0.46 3.33 -9.75
C ARG A 200 0.21 3.87 -8.49
N LEU A 201 1.07 4.89 -8.61
CA LEU A 201 1.63 5.59 -7.44
C LEU A 201 0.52 6.22 -6.60
N GLN A 202 -0.45 6.87 -7.25
CA GLN A 202 -1.61 7.47 -6.58
C GLN A 202 -2.44 6.41 -5.86
N GLU A 203 -2.70 5.26 -6.50
CA GLU A 203 -3.43 4.14 -5.90
C GLU A 203 -2.71 3.56 -4.68
N PHE A 204 -1.39 3.39 -4.74
CA PHE A 204 -0.63 2.91 -3.58
C PHE A 204 -0.71 3.86 -2.39
N VAL A 205 -0.58 5.18 -2.63
CA VAL A 205 -0.74 6.18 -1.57
C VAL A 205 -2.16 6.17 -1.03
N ALA A 206 -3.18 6.10 -1.90
CA ALA A 206 -4.57 6.00 -1.49
C ALA A 206 -4.83 4.75 -0.64
N ALA A 207 -4.22 3.61 -0.98
CA ALA A 207 -4.34 2.37 -0.21
C ALA A 207 -3.69 2.48 1.19
N VAL A 208 -2.50 3.09 1.28
CA VAL A 208 -1.84 3.35 2.58
C VAL A 208 -2.70 4.29 3.43
N ALA A 209 -3.19 5.38 2.84
CA ALA A 209 -4.03 6.33 3.56
C ALA A 209 -5.37 5.72 4.00
N ALA A 210 -6.01 4.93 3.13
CA ALA A 210 -7.25 4.21 3.44
C ALA A 210 -7.05 3.22 4.59
N PHE A 211 -5.97 2.44 4.60
CA PHE A 211 -5.66 1.55 5.72
C PHE A 211 -5.58 2.31 7.05
N TRP A 212 -4.86 3.43 7.11
CA TRP A 212 -4.74 4.20 8.35
C TRP A 212 -6.06 4.87 8.77
N ARG A 213 -6.89 5.31 7.82
CA ARG A 213 -8.24 5.82 8.09
C ARG A 213 -9.19 4.74 8.60
N ASP A 214 -9.05 3.51 8.10
CA ASP A 214 -9.82 2.35 8.56
C ASP A 214 -9.37 1.90 9.94
N ALA A 215 -8.06 1.91 10.21
CA ALA A 215 -7.53 1.69 11.55
C ALA A 215 -8.04 2.74 12.55
N GLY A 216 -8.04 4.02 12.16
CA GLY A 216 -8.58 5.12 12.96
C GLY A 216 -10.08 4.96 13.26
N TYR A 217 -10.85 4.46 12.31
CA TYR A 217 -12.26 4.14 12.51
C TYR A 217 -12.46 3.02 13.54
N ILE A 218 -11.74 1.90 13.40
CA ILE A 218 -11.83 0.78 14.36
C ILE A 218 -11.40 1.26 15.75
N TYR A 219 -10.35 2.08 15.85
CA TYR A 219 -9.94 2.70 17.10
C TYR A 219 -11.07 3.50 17.76
N ASN A 220 -11.73 4.37 17.00
CA ASN A 220 -12.84 5.19 17.48
C ASN A 220 -14.04 4.33 17.91
N GLU A 221 -14.40 3.30 17.15
CA GLU A 221 -15.44 2.34 17.51
C GLU A 221 -15.12 1.58 18.81
N SER A 222 -13.84 1.33 19.04
CA SER A 222 -13.33 0.56 20.19
C SER A 222 -13.26 1.37 21.49
N LEU A 223 -13.56 2.66 21.47
CA LEU A 223 -13.61 3.49 22.68
C LEU A 223 -14.84 3.14 23.54
N GLU A 224 -14.60 2.89 24.83
CA GLU A 224 -15.65 2.61 25.82
C GLU A 224 -16.56 3.81 26.06
N SER A 225 -15.96 4.99 26.18
CA SER A 225 -16.66 6.27 26.35
C SER A 225 -16.38 7.17 25.16
N LYS A 226 -17.44 7.69 24.55
CA LYS A 226 -17.37 8.56 23.36
C LYS A 226 -18.13 9.84 23.63
N SER A 227 -17.60 10.96 23.15
CA SER A 227 -18.32 12.23 23.19
C SER A 227 -19.51 12.18 22.22
N GLU A 228 -20.53 12.99 22.46
CA GLU A 228 -21.69 13.10 21.57
C GLU A 228 -21.28 13.47 20.13
N HIS A 229 -20.24 14.29 19.98
CA HIS A 229 -19.67 14.61 18.68
C HIS A 229 -19.09 13.37 18.00
N LEU A 230 -18.33 12.55 18.72
CA LEU A 230 -17.74 11.33 18.17
C LEU A 230 -18.81 10.29 17.81
N GLU A 231 -19.83 10.11 18.63
CA GLU A 231 -20.94 9.20 18.29
C GLU A 231 -21.71 9.66 17.05
N ARG A 232 -21.97 10.98 16.91
CA ARG A 232 -22.59 11.52 15.68
C ARG A 232 -21.71 11.29 14.45
N HIS A 233 -20.41 11.49 14.58
CA HIS A 233 -19.47 11.23 13.50
C HIS A 233 -19.41 9.73 13.14
N LEU A 234 -19.35 8.83 14.12
CA LEU A 234 -19.37 7.39 13.88
C LEU A 234 -20.68 6.92 13.25
N GLU A 235 -21.81 7.50 13.65
CA GLU A 235 -23.11 7.20 13.03
C GLU A 235 -23.14 7.58 11.54
N GLN A 236 -22.53 8.71 11.17
CA GLN A 236 -22.36 9.09 9.77
C GLN A 236 -21.44 8.11 9.03
N GLU A 237 -20.28 7.79 9.61
CA GLU A 237 -19.31 6.84 9.06
C GLU A 237 -19.93 5.44 8.85
N ARG A 238 -20.74 4.95 9.79
CA ARG A 238 -21.48 3.69 9.67
C ARG A 238 -22.46 3.67 8.50
N ARG A 239 -22.93 4.84 8.03
CA ARG A 239 -23.86 4.95 6.88
C ARG A 239 -23.11 5.11 5.56
N GLU A 240 -22.05 5.90 5.56
CA GLU A 240 -21.37 6.34 4.34
C GLU A 240 -20.21 5.44 3.92
N ARG A 241 -19.57 4.73 4.86
CA ARG A 241 -18.42 3.88 4.53
C ARG A 241 -18.83 2.70 3.64
N MET A 242 -18.08 2.56 2.55
CA MET A 242 -18.17 1.41 1.65
C MET A 242 -17.80 0.09 2.32
N TRP A 243 -16.83 0.12 3.24
CA TRP A 243 -16.39 -1.05 3.98
C TRP A 243 -16.52 -0.80 5.48
N ARG A 244 -17.13 -1.77 6.16
CA ARG A 244 -17.40 -1.74 7.60
C ARG A 244 -16.95 -3.08 8.18
N PRO A 245 -15.91 -3.10 9.02
CA PRO A 245 -15.53 -4.35 9.66
C PRO A 245 -16.57 -4.71 10.73
N THR A 246 -17.06 -5.93 10.67
CA THR A 246 -18.07 -6.47 11.59
C THR A 246 -17.46 -7.55 12.48
N ALA A 247 -18.15 -7.91 13.57
CA ALA A 247 -17.70 -8.97 14.46
C ALA A 247 -17.45 -10.31 13.74
N ALA A 248 -18.08 -10.56 12.59
CA ALA A 248 -17.85 -11.72 11.74
C ALA A 248 -16.42 -11.81 11.15
N LEU A 249 -15.72 -10.67 11.02
CA LEU A 249 -14.33 -10.65 10.54
C LEU A 249 -13.30 -10.95 11.64
N ALA A 250 -13.76 -11.07 12.89
CA ALA A 250 -12.88 -11.36 14.01
C ALA A 250 -12.24 -12.73 13.86
N ILE A 251 -10.92 -12.80 14.05
CA ILE A 251 -10.20 -14.06 14.17
C ILE A 251 -10.61 -14.69 15.49
N THR A 252 -11.39 -15.77 15.43
CA THR A 252 -11.73 -16.54 16.63
C THR A 252 -10.45 -17.21 17.13
N ALA A 253 -9.91 -16.72 18.23
CA ALA A 253 -8.77 -17.37 18.87
C ALA A 253 -9.21 -18.77 19.32
N ARG A 254 -8.67 -19.83 18.69
CA ARG A 254 -8.63 -21.14 19.36
C ARG A 254 -7.76 -20.95 20.59
N ARG A 255 -8.39 -21.08 21.76
CA ARG A 255 -7.73 -21.06 23.07
C ARG A 255 -6.62 -22.10 23.14
#